data_AF-A0A2H5FLY5-F1
#
_entry.id   AF-A0A2H5FLY5-F1
#
_cell.length_a   1.000
_cell.length_b   1.000
_cell.length_c   1.000
_cell.angle_alpha   90.00
_cell.angle_beta   90.00
_cell.angle_gamma   90.00
#
_symmetry.space_group_name_H-M   'P 1'
#
loop_
_entity.id
_entity.type
_entity.pdbx_description
1 polymer ?
#
loop_
_entity_poly.entity_id
_entity_poly.type
_entity_poly.pdbx_seq_one_letter_code
_entity_poly.pdbx_strand_id
1 'polypeptide(L)'
;MPRHTAIAISNPNYRRVTLTNEDIAQRIRAGHFNHEFAVDFATEQEVDEVLNGWAFHPRSVRVVVSYELMNNGDYRILGFRDSNNNNHHYDFQEPLTFPSVYSLMVGRRIIRPTQQPLAPTAVRARTANAVNLNGAQSTHTASVHASVTESLKKLHDRYSQVNIDENIEAIKAFARRINSQNLPNTSALEREAAIRFIARMNTLFSHIESRSNLTIKHILALIWEGAHDDKKTGALKCDIQTAEESLVKHLYEIQRGYNLDLAGKDLGSQDRPICVGGTINKLTDALNGGIHEDVEIIYITKETAGEKLKALVKEKVVAFVQNSSQKEELITQINNSKTADTSPTWNIPELILNSIQDDVKKSFFDEFESCLMPAQLEEIFTQYEYISLDETNYKQLSKEIAPANNRTDEISNEKTEAKEVPQLPDAITSHKEVLPVPREELAETLNTEQAPIQQQNSSQPIQDNQRVQPTRRTPTESSAPINQRGRPAQLNKPAQSDQNIARRLIGFFRDFSDYNPSSMSRCEGDLPRTLM
;
A
#
# COMPACT_ATOMS: atom_id res chain seq x y z
N MET A 1 14.47 44.39 12.78
CA MET A 1 13.36 45.25 12.27
C MET A 1 12.50 44.38 11.36
N PRO A 2 11.17 44.38 11.52
CA PRO A 2 10.28 43.62 10.66
C PRO A 2 10.43 44.03 9.19
N ARG A 3 10.48 43.02 8.33
CA ARG A 3 10.44 43.09 6.86
C ARG A 3 9.13 42.46 6.42
N HIS A 4 8.65 42.83 5.23
CA HIS A 4 7.37 42.35 4.72
C HIS A 4 7.53 41.84 3.29
N THR A 5 6.76 40.83 2.90
CA THR A 5 6.70 40.34 1.52
C THR A 5 5.29 39.89 1.13
N ALA A 6 4.98 39.96 -0.16
CA ALA A 6 3.72 39.50 -0.73
C ALA A 6 3.86 38.08 -1.28
N ILE A 7 2.92 37.20 -0.93
CA ILE A 7 2.83 35.85 -1.50
C ILE A 7 1.45 35.60 -2.12
N ALA A 8 1.42 34.88 -3.24
CA ALA A 8 0.19 34.39 -3.86
C ALA A 8 0.09 32.88 -3.65
N ILE A 9 -1.05 32.42 -3.14
CA ILE A 9 -1.35 31.02 -2.92
C ILE A 9 -2.42 30.62 -3.94
N SER A 10 -2.06 29.91 -5.01
CA SER A 10 -2.99 29.44 -6.03
C SER A 10 -3.42 27.99 -5.77
N ASN A 11 -4.74 27.71 -5.66
CA ASN A 11 -5.48 26.44 -5.91
C ASN A 11 -6.70 26.26 -4.93
N PRO A 12 -7.94 25.93 -5.39
CA PRO A 12 -9.17 26.04 -4.58
C PRO A 12 -9.81 24.74 -4.00
N ASN A 13 -9.19 23.56 -4.04
CA ASN A 13 -9.91 22.28 -3.76
C ASN A 13 -9.60 21.60 -2.39
N TYR A 14 -9.90 22.21 -1.24
CA TYR A 14 -9.24 21.81 0.01
C TYR A 14 -10.09 21.89 1.32
N ARG A 15 -9.64 21.24 2.41
CA ARG A 15 -10.25 21.23 3.78
C ARG A 15 -9.59 22.24 4.74
N ARG A 16 -10.33 22.79 5.72
CA ARG A 16 -9.83 23.74 6.74
C ARG A 16 -8.79 23.11 7.70
N VAL A 17 -7.58 23.67 7.76
CA VAL A 17 -6.56 23.37 8.78
C VAL A 17 -5.96 24.67 9.30
N THR A 18 -5.86 24.80 10.63
CA THR A 18 -5.19 25.92 11.28
C THR A 18 -3.68 25.70 11.29
N LEU A 19 -2.90 26.56 10.62
CA LEU A 19 -1.43 26.50 10.63
C LEU A 19 -0.84 27.43 11.68
N THR A 20 0.25 26.99 12.31
CA THR A 20 1.07 27.85 13.18
C THR A 20 2.06 28.68 12.34
N ASN A 21 2.65 29.72 12.94
CA ASN A 21 3.70 30.51 12.27
C ASN A 21 4.89 29.64 11.83
N GLU A 22 5.26 28.66 12.65
CA GLU A 22 6.30 27.67 12.35
C GLU A 22 5.98 26.82 11.12
N ASP A 23 4.73 26.35 10.98
CA ASP A 23 4.31 25.52 9.83
C ASP A 23 4.45 26.30 8.52
N ILE A 24 4.05 27.57 8.53
CA ILE A 24 4.10 28.41 7.33
C ILE A 24 5.56 28.75 6.99
N ALA A 25 6.39 29.05 8.00
CA ALA A 25 7.83 29.26 7.81
C ALA A 25 8.53 28.04 7.21
N GLN A 26 8.11 26.81 7.56
CA GLN A 26 8.63 25.59 6.93
C GLN A 26 8.18 25.46 5.48
N ARG A 27 6.92 25.76 5.17
CA ARG A 27 6.37 25.67 3.80
C ARG A 27 6.98 26.68 2.84
N ILE A 28 7.24 27.92 3.28
CA ILE A 28 7.98 28.92 2.49
C ILE A 28 9.39 28.38 2.16
N ARG A 29 10.11 27.86 3.16
CA ARG A 29 11.44 27.25 2.95
C ARG A 29 11.40 26.05 2.00
N ALA A 30 10.31 25.30 1.98
CA ALA A 30 10.12 24.15 1.10
C ALA A 30 9.71 24.53 -0.33
N GLY A 31 9.49 25.82 -0.63
CA GLY A 31 9.05 26.28 -1.95
C GLY A 31 7.60 25.93 -2.28
N HIS A 32 6.77 25.64 -1.26
CA HIS A 32 5.36 25.31 -1.46
C HIS A 32 4.49 26.52 -1.82
N PHE A 33 5.06 27.72 -1.76
CA PHE A 33 4.41 28.97 -2.13
C PHE A 33 5.16 29.62 -3.28
N ASN A 34 4.40 30.11 -4.26
CA ASN A 34 4.96 30.98 -5.29
C ASN A 34 5.18 32.35 -4.67
N HIS A 35 6.44 32.73 -4.55
CA HIS A 35 6.84 34.02 -4.08
C HIS A 35 7.75 34.67 -5.13
N GLU A 36 7.50 35.93 -5.43
CA GLU A 36 8.48 36.71 -6.17
C GLU A 36 9.53 37.18 -5.17
N PHE A 37 10.73 36.59 -5.23
CA PHE A 37 11.88 36.97 -4.38
C PHE A 37 12.22 38.47 -4.44
N ALA A 38 11.71 39.19 -5.45
CA ALA A 38 12.04 40.58 -5.73
C ALA A 38 11.33 41.61 -4.84
N VAL A 39 10.47 41.19 -3.91
CA VAL A 39 9.65 42.14 -3.14
C VAL A 39 9.78 41.92 -1.65
N ASP A 40 10.91 42.44 -1.14
CA ASP A 40 11.18 42.66 0.26
C ASP A 40 10.92 44.13 0.59
N PHE A 41 10.01 44.40 1.54
CA PHE A 41 9.54 45.75 1.88
C PHE A 41 9.84 46.15 3.32
N ALA A 42 10.09 47.44 3.54
CA ALA A 42 10.37 47.97 4.86
C ALA A 42 9.08 48.15 5.68
N THR A 43 7.95 48.39 5.00
CA THR A 43 6.66 48.64 5.63
C THR A 43 5.56 47.78 5.01
N GLU A 44 4.50 47.52 5.78
CA GLU A 44 3.32 46.79 5.31
C GLU A 44 2.59 47.54 4.19
N GLN A 45 2.58 48.87 4.24
CA GLN A 45 1.96 49.73 3.24
C GLN A 45 2.57 49.54 1.84
N GLU A 46 3.89 49.40 1.74
CA GLU A 46 4.56 49.12 0.47
C GLU A 46 4.13 47.77 -0.14
N VAL A 47 3.83 46.79 0.71
CA VAL A 47 3.33 45.47 0.26
C VAL A 47 1.92 45.59 -0.28
N ASP A 48 1.06 46.36 0.40
CA ASP A 48 -0.32 46.60 -0.04
C ASP A 48 -0.37 47.31 -1.39
N GLU A 49 0.51 48.28 -1.62
CA GLU A 49 0.65 48.95 -2.92
C GLU A 49 0.98 47.96 -4.05
N VAL A 50 1.87 46.99 -3.80
CA VAL A 50 2.21 45.95 -4.78
C VAL A 50 1.08 44.93 -4.94
N LEU A 51 0.44 44.51 -3.85
CA LEU A 51 -0.71 43.62 -3.91
C LEU A 51 -1.88 44.22 -4.69
N ASN A 52 -2.08 45.53 -4.63
CA ASN A 52 -3.08 46.23 -5.44
C ASN A 52 -2.76 46.19 -6.94
N GLY A 53 -1.49 46.09 -7.30
CA GLY A 53 -1.03 45.95 -8.70
C GLY A 53 -1.13 44.54 -9.26
N TRP A 54 -1.27 43.51 -8.43
CA TRP A 54 -1.40 42.13 -8.89
C TRP A 54 -2.75 41.90 -9.58
N ALA A 55 -2.78 41.14 -10.68
CA ALA A 55 -4.02 40.76 -11.36
C ALA A 55 -4.84 39.78 -10.48
N PHE A 56 -6.11 40.10 -10.23
CA PHE A 56 -6.96 39.26 -9.38
C PHE A 56 -7.22 37.92 -10.06
N HIS A 57 -6.78 36.84 -9.42
CA HIS A 57 -7.10 35.49 -9.86
C HIS A 57 -8.12 34.91 -8.86
N PRO A 58 -9.34 34.53 -9.28
CA PRO A 58 -10.37 34.03 -8.36
C PRO A 58 -10.02 32.72 -7.63
N ARG A 59 -8.85 32.14 -7.92
CA ARG A 59 -8.34 30.91 -7.30
C ARG A 59 -7.05 31.16 -6.49
N SER A 60 -6.68 32.42 -6.27
CA SER A 60 -5.52 32.76 -5.45
C SER A 60 -5.88 33.62 -4.24
N VAL A 61 -5.29 33.28 -3.10
CA VAL A 61 -5.30 34.12 -1.88
C VAL A 61 -3.99 34.89 -1.83
N ARG A 62 -4.08 36.19 -1.52
CA ARG A 62 -2.94 37.08 -1.39
C ARG A 62 -2.66 37.31 0.07
N VAL A 63 -1.43 37.08 0.48
CA VAL A 63 -1.04 37.18 1.89
C VAL A 63 0.21 38.05 2.01
N VAL A 64 0.18 38.94 2.99
CA VAL A 64 1.33 39.70 3.49
C VAL A 64 2.00 38.86 4.56
N VAL A 65 3.30 38.64 4.43
CA VAL A 65 4.12 37.93 5.41
C VAL A 65 5.03 38.93 6.09
N SER A 66 4.96 39.05 7.41
CA SER A 66 5.93 39.82 8.20
C SER A 66 7.00 38.89 8.77
N TYR A 67 8.27 39.27 8.66
CA TYR A 67 9.40 38.46 9.10
C TYR A 67 10.55 39.31 9.61
N GLU A 68 11.49 38.70 10.32
CA GLU A 68 12.72 39.34 10.77
C GLU A 68 13.92 38.57 10.26
N LEU A 69 14.87 39.28 9.62
CA LEU A 69 16.14 38.70 9.20
C LEU A 69 17.03 38.44 10.43
N MET A 70 17.57 37.24 10.49
CA MET A 70 18.51 36.79 11.50
C MET A 70 19.95 36.97 11.00
N ASN A 71 20.91 37.10 11.90
CA ASN A 71 22.32 37.39 11.57
C ASN A 71 23.01 36.32 10.71
N ASN A 72 22.42 35.13 10.58
CA ASN A 72 22.94 34.01 9.79
C ASN A 72 22.33 33.92 8.38
N GLY A 73 21.54 34.91 7.98
CA GLY A 73 20.80 34.89 6.70
C GLY A 73 19.51 34.08 6.73
N ASP A 74 19.14 33.52 7.88
CA ASP A 74 17.79 32.97 8.08
C ASP A 74 16.78 34.09 8.35
N TYR A 75 15.50 33.74 8.33
CA TYR A 75 14.42 34.63 8.73
C TYR A 75 13.51 33.95 9.76
N ARG A 76 12.97 34.75 10.67
CA ARG A 76 11.92 34.36 11.60
C ARG A 76 10.62 35.00 11.17
N ILE A 77 9.60 34.20 10.89
CA ILE A 77 8.28 34.74 10.58
C ILE A 77 7.64 35.32 11.83
N LEU A 78 7.15 36.56 11.73
CA LEU A 78 6.50 37.29 12.81
C LEU A 78 4.97 37.20 12.70
N GLY A 79 4.43 37.15 11.49
CA GLY A 79 2.98 37.03 11.28
C GLY A 79 2.57 37.00 9.81
N PHE A 80 1.27 36.82 9.60
CA PHE A 80 0.61 36.77 8.30
C PHE A 80 -0.64 37.65 8.32
N ARG A 81 -0.98 38.23 7.16
CA ARG A 81 -2.23 38.95 6.94
C ARG A 81 -2.74 38.74 5.51
N ASP A 82 -3.93 38.20 5.34
CA ASP A 82 -4.70 38.21 4.08
C ASP A 82 -5.09 39.65 3.77
N SER A 83 -4.81 40.08 2.55
CA SER A 83 -5.15 41.44 2.10
C SER A 83 -6.65 41.73 2.18
N ASN A 84 -7.49 40.68 2.20
CA ASN A 84 -8.94 40.80 2.15
C ASN A 84 -9.62 40.62 3.52
N ASN A 85 -8.90 40.21 4.57
CA ASN A 85 -9.51 39.90 5.87
C ASN A 85 -8.56 40.17 7.05
N ASN A 86 -8.97 41.07 7.96
CA ASN A 86 -8.23 41.48 9.16
C ASN A 86 -8.12 40.40 10.26
N ASN A 87 -8.50 39.16 9.99
CA ASN A 87 -8.42 38.08 10.98
C ASN A 87 -7.03 37.46 11.03
N HIS A 88 -6.37 37.47 12.20
CA HIS A 88 -5.08 36.82 12.46
C HIS A 88 -5.13 35.28 12.53
N HIS A 89 -6.19 34.68 11.98
CA HIS A 89 -6.37 33.23 11.92
C HIS A 89 -6.55 32.84 10.46
N TYR A 90 -5.58 32.10 9.93
CA TYR A 90 -5.62 31.61 8.56
C TYR A 90 -5.83 30.11 8.54
N ASP A 91 -6.97 29.71 7.96
CA ASP A 91 -7.24 28.34 7.60
C ASP A 91 -6.56 28.09 6.26
N PHE A 92 -5.48 27.30 6.27
CA PHE A 92 -4.93 26.77 5.03
C PHE A 92 -5.68 25.52 4.63
N GLN A 93 -5.55 25.27 3.36
CA GLN A 93 -6.32 24.33 2.59
C GLN A 93 -5.26 23.61 1.75
N GLU A 94 -4.94 22.35 2.09
CA GLU A 94 -3.79 21.62 1.54
C GLU A 94 -4.11 20.90 0.23
N PRO A 95 -3.22 20.93 -0.79
CA PRO A 95 -3.22 19.89 -1.80
C PRO A 95 -3.00 18.52 -1.21
N LEU A 96 -3.72 17.52 -1.74
CA LEU A 96 -3.29 16.13 -1.74
C LEU A 96 -2.01 16.02 -2.58
N THR A 97 -0.91 16.54 -2.05
CA THR A 97 0.43 16.12 -2.44
C THR A 97 1.01 15.43 -1.23
N PHE A 98 0.65 14.15 -1.07
CA PHE A 98 1.65 13.25 -0.53
C PHE A 98 2.73 13.15 -1.61
N PRO A 99 4.01 13.44 -1.31
CA PRO A 99 5.05 12.77 -2.05
C PRO A 99 4.80 11.28 -1.79
N SER A 100 4.25 10.59 -2.79
CA SER A 100 4.50 9.16 -2.88
C SER A 100 6.02 9.05 -2.88
N VAL A 101 6.57 8.57 -1.77
CA VAL A 101 7.99 8.28 -1.63
C VAL A 101 8.44 7.26 -2.70
N TYR A 102 7.48 6.63 -3.40
CA TYR A 102 7.68 5.72 -4.52
C TYR A 102 8.15 6.38 -5.83
N SER A 103 7.90 7.66 -6.10
CA SER A 103 8.33 8.27 -7.39
C SER A 103 9.65 9.05 -7.34
N LEU A 104 10.24 9.28 -6.16
CA LEU A 104 11.45 10.11 -5.98
C LEU A 104 12.72 9.33 -5.62
N MET A 105 12.66 8.00 -5.51
CA MET A 105 13.84 7.17 -5.18
C MET A 105 14.80 6.90 -6.35
N VAL A 106 14.65 7.57 -7.51
CA VAL A 106 15.66 7.56 -8.58
C VAL A 106 16.22 8.97 -8.80
N GLY A 107 17.13 9.37 -7.90
CA GLY A 107 18.16 10.38 -8.20
C GLY A 107 17.97 11.78 -7.62
N ARG A 108 18.59 12.05 -6.47
CA ARG A 108 19.66 13.06 -6.26
C ARG A 108 19.87 13.33 -4.76
N ARG A 109 21.12 13.28 -4.34
CA ARG A 109 21.59 13.53 -2.97
C ARG A 109 21.55 15.02 -2.64
N ILE A 110 21.04 15.39 -1.48
CA ILE A 110 21.47 16.60 -0.76
C ILE A 110 21.83 16.19 0.67
N ILE A 111 23.10 16.40 1.01
CA ILE A 111 23.68 16.20 2.34
C ILE A 111 23.45 17.48 3.16
N ARG A 112 22.94 17.38 4.39
CA ARG A 112 23.10 18.42 5.43
C ARG A 112 23.15 17.83 6.85
N PRO A 113 23.79 18.56 7.80
CA PRO A 113 24.52 17.95 8.90
C PRO A 113 23.72 17.76 10.20
N THR A 114 24.31 16.89 11.02
CA THR A 114 23.92 16.35 12.33
C THR A 114 23.66 17.40 13.41
N GLN A 115 22.62 17.20 14.23
CA GLN A 115 22.60 17.65 15.62
C GLN A 115 22.07 16.55 16.56
N GLN A 116 22.74 16.43 17.70
CA GLN A 116 22.48 15.53 18.83
C GLN A 116 21.69 16.26 19.95
N PRO A 117 21.18 15.54 20.98
CA PRO A 117 19.88 15.83 21.59
C PRO A 117 19.95 16.51 22.96
N LEU A 118 18.81 17.04 23.40
CA LEU A 118 18.50 17.30 24.81
C LEU A 118 17.13 16.73 25.17
N ALA A 119 17.05 16.14 26.37
CA ALA A 119 15.84 15.69 27.07
C ALA A 119 16.03 15.98 28.58
N PRO A 120 15.04 15.75 29.47
CA PRO A 120 13.56 15.83 29.36
C PRO A 120 13.00 16.81 30.44
N THR A 121 11.72 17.17 30.50
CA THR A 121 10.68 16.44 31.27
C THR A 121 9.38 17.26 31.25
N ALA A 122 8.24 16.67 30.89
CA ALA A 122 6.93 17.06 31.41
C ALA A 122 5.92 15.93 31.24
N VAL A 123 5.33 15.53 32.36
CA VAL A 123 4.26 14.53 32.48
C VAL A 123 2.97 15.09 31.88
N ARG A 124 2.35 14.37 30.93
CA ARG A 124 0.98 14.64 30.49
C ARG A 124 0.16 13.36 30.35
N ALA A 125 -1.11 13.52 30.72
CA ALA A 125 -2.12 12.49 30.92
C ALA A 125 -2.43 11.69 29.65
N ARG A 126 -2.72 10.40 29.84
CA ARG A 126 -3.18 9.46 28.81
C ARG A 126 -4.60 9.79 28.37
N THR A 127 -4.74 10.45 27.22
CA THR A 127 -5.88 10.24 26.33
C THR A 127 -5.59 9.03 25.45
N ALA A 128 -6.58 8.15 25.27
CA ALA A 128 -6.47 7.02 24.36
C ALA A 128 -6.30 7.56 22.93
N ASN A 129 -5.06 7.65 22.48
CA ASN A 129 -4.74 8.06 21.12
C ASN A 129 -5.30 7.01 20.16
N ALA A 130 -6.18 7.44 19.26
CA ALA A 130 -6.45 6.70 18.03
C ALA A 130 -5.08 6.41 17.40
N VAL A 131 -4.78 5.12 17.22
CA VAL A 131 -3.53 4.67 16.62
C VAL A 131 -3.50 5.22 15.21
N ASN A 132 -2.70 6.26 14.98
CA ASN A 132 -2.43 6.78 13.65
C ASN A 132 -1.55 5.73 12.95
N LEU A 133 -2.22 4.77 12.31
CA LEU A 133 -1.57 3.69 11.58
C LEU A 133 -0.78 4.33 10.44
N ASN A 134 0.54 4.23 10.53
CA ASN A 134 1.46 4.64 9.47
C ASN A 134 1.02 3.98 8.16
N GLY A 135 0.91 4.74 7.06
CA GLY A 135 0.61 4.18 5.73
C GLY A 135 1.60 3.08 5.32
N ALA A 136 2.88 3.23 5.71
CA ALA A 136 3.91 2.20 5.54
C ALA A 136 3.72 0.95 6.44
N GLN A 137 2.90 1.07 7.48
CA GLN A 137 2.44 -0.04 8.34
C GLN A 137 0.99 -0.43 8.06
N SER A 138 0.36 0.09 6.99
CA SER A 138 -0.99 -0.28 6.54
C SER A 138 -1.02 -1.67 5.90
N THR A 139 -0.32 -2.60 6.54
CA THR A 139 -0.27 -4.03 6.29
C THR A 139 -1.49 -4.76 6.84
N HIS A 140 -2.50 -4.02 7.31
CA HIS A 140 -3.72 -4.55 7.92
C HIS A 140 -4.99 -4.22 7.12
N THR A 141 -4.88 -3.62 5.93
CA THR A 141 -6.05 -3.45 5.06
C THR A 141 -6.44 -4.79 4.45
N ALA A 142 -7.75 -5.04 4.36
CA ALA A 142 -8.25 -6.29 3.80
C ALA A 142 -7.78 -6.51 2.34
N SER A 143 -7.63 -5.42 1.58
CA SER A 143 -7.11 -5.45 0.20
C SER A 143 -5.71 -6.02 0.10
N VAL A 144 -4.79 -5.54 0.95
CA VAL A 144 -3.40 -6.00 0.95
C VAL A 144 -3.34 -7.48 1.28
N HIS A 145 -4.11 -7.95 2.26
CA HIS A 145 -4.18 -9.37 2.57
C HIS A 145 -4.74 -10.21 1.41
N ALA A 146 -5.76 -9.72 0.71
CA ALA A 146 -6.34 -10.42 -0.44
C ALA A 146 -5.34 -10.52 -1.61
N SER A 147 -4.71 -9.41 -2.00
CA SER A 147 -3.73 -9.39 -3.10
C SER A 147 -2.44 -10.16 -2.76
N VAL A 148 -2.00 -10.11 -1.50
CA VAL A 148 -0.88 -10.95 -1.01
C VAL A 148 -1.24 -12.43 -1.11
N THR A 149 -2.45 -12.81 -0.66
CA THR A 149 -2.92 -14.20 -0.77
C THR A 149 -2.92 -14.68 -2.23
N GLU A 150 -3.43 -13.85 -3.14
CA GLU A 150 -3.49 -14.17 -4.56
C GLU A 150 -2.09 -14.31 -5.15
N SER A 151 -1.18 -13.38 -4.86
CA SER A 151 0.22 -13.42 -5.30
C SER A 151 0.94 -14.68 -4.79
N LEU A 152 0.72 -15.05 -3.53
CA LEU A 152 1.30 -16.26 -2.95
C LEU A 152 0.78 -17.54 -3.61
N LYS A 153 -0.52 -17.58 -3.97
CA LYS A 153 -1.10 -18.70 -4.72
C LYS A 153 -0.48 -18.80 -6.12
N LYS A 154 -0.38 -17.69 -6.85
CA LYS A 154 0.27 -17.66 -8.18
C LYS A 154 1.74 -18.12 -8.12
N LEU A 155 2.51 -17.61 -7.15
CA LEU A 155 3.88 -18.07 -6.90
C LEU A 155 3.93 -19.57 -6.59
N HIS A 156 3.03 -20.07 -5.74
CA HIS A 156 3.00 -21.48 -5.39
C HIS A 156 2.66 -22.37 -6.59
N ASP A 157 1.70 -21.96 -7.42
CA ASP A 157 1.30 -22.68 -8.62
C ASP A 157 2.47 -22.75 -9.63
N ARG A 158 3.16 -21.62 -9.84
CA ARG A 158 4.34 -21.56 -10.71
C ARG A 158 5.50 -22.42 -10.19
N TYR A 159 5.82 -22.28 -8.91
CA TYR A 159 6.94 -22.95 -8.27
C TYR A 159 6.46 -24.15 -7.44
N SER A 160 5.55 -24.95 -8.00
CA SER A 160 4.94 -26.09 -7.30
C SER A 160 5.93 -27.17 -6.86
N GLN A 161 7.09 -27.23 -7.49
CA GLN A 161 8.20 -28.15 -7.18
C GLN A 161 9.33 -27.48 -6.39
N VAL A 162 9.06 -26.38 -5.69
CA VAL A 162 10.08 -25.67 -4.91
C VAL A 162 10.70 -26.58 -3.85
N ASN A 163 12.04 -26.68 -3.85
CA ASN A 163 12.75 -27.38 -2.79
C ASN A 163 12.90 -26.45 -1.57
N ILE A 164 11.97 -26.59 -0.62
CA ILE A 164 11.86 -25.66 0.53
C ILE A 164 13.15 -25.65 1.34
N ASP A 165 13.71 -26.81 1.69
CA ASP A 165 14.88 -26.88 2.56
C ASP A 165 16.14 -26.33 1.89
N GLU A 166 16.34 -26.63 0.60
CA GLU A 166 17.45 -26.09 -0.19
C GLU A 166 17.38 -24.57 -0.29
N ASN A 167 16.20 -24.01 -0.58
CA ASN A 167 15.98 -22.57 -0.64
C ASN A 167 16.24 -21.89 0.73
N ILE A 168 15.82 -22.52 1.84
CA ILE A 168 16.11 -22.00 3.18
C ILE A 168 17.62 -22.00 3.48
N GLU A 169 18.35 -23.06 3.11
CA GLU A 169 19.80 -23.10 3.27
C GLU A 169 20.50 -22.07 2.36
N ALA A 170 19.98 -21.84 1.15
CA ALA A 170 20.46 -20.80 0.25
C ALA A 170 20.29 -19.39 0.85
N ILE A 171 19.14 -19.10 1.47
CA ILE A 171 18.92 -17.83 2.21
C ILE A 171 19.92 -17.68 3.37
N LYS A 172 20.19 -18.74 4.12
CA LYS A 172 21.19 -18.72 5.20
C LYS A 172 22.60 -18.49 4.66
N ALA A 173 22.94 -19.09 3.53
CA ALA A 173 24.22 -18.85 2.86
C ALA A 173 24.31 -17.42 2.31
N PHE A 174 23.23 -16.89 1.76
CA PHE A 174 23.12 -15.50 1.30
C PHE A 174 23.42 -14.49 2.41
N ALA A 175 23.01 -14.75 3.65
CA ALA A 175 23.33 -13.87 4.78
C ALA A 175 24.85 -13.60 4.93
N ARG A 176 25.71 -14.54 4.53
CA ARG A 176 27.17 -14.37 4.55
C ARG A 176 27.70 -13.46 3.44
N ARG A 177 26.91 -13.26 2.38
CA ARG A 177 27.21 -12.42 1.22
C ARG A 177 26.62 -11.02 1.34
N ILE A 178 25.77 -10.74 2.33
CA ILE A 178 25.18 -9.41 2.56
C ILE A 178 26.29 -8.43 3.03
N ASN A 179 26.78 -7.60 2.12
CA ASN A 179 27.76 -6.55 2.40
C ASN A 179 27.63 -5.40 1.37
N SER A 180 28.36 -4.31 1.58
CA SER A 180 28.28 -3.13 0.71
C SER A 180 28.86 -3.32 -0.70
N GLN A 181 29.68 -4.35 -0.93
CA GLN A 181 30.25 -4.64 -2.24
C GLN A 181 29.24 -5.37 -3.12
N ASN A 182 28.53 -6.35 -2.56
CA ASN A 182 27.54 -7.14 -3.27
C ASN A 182 26.18 -6.45 -3.39
N LEU A 183 25.82 -5.63 -2.40
CA LEU A 183 24.50 -4.97 -2.31
C LEU A 183 24.66 -3.45 -2.06
N PRO A 184 25.23 -2.71 -3.03
CA PRO A 184 25.57 -1.30 -2.89
C PRO A 184 24.37 -0.37 -2.64
N ASN A 185 23.16 -0.73 -3.06
CA ASN A 185 21.98 0.12 -2.86
C ASN A 185 21.25 -0.12 -1.53
N THR A 186 21.89 -0.82 -0.60
CA THR A 186 21.41 -1.01 0.78
C THR A 186 22.28 -0.21 1.75
N SER A 187 21.68 0.27 2.84
CA SER A 187 22.41 0.91 3.94
C SER A 187 23.06 -0.14 4.86
N ALA A 188 24.03 0.28 5.67
CA ALA A 188 24.64 -0.62 6.66
C ALA A 188 23.60 -1.14 7.66
N LEU A 189 22.68 -0.27 8.10
CA LEU A 189 21.61 -0.62 9.03
C LEU A 189 20.65 -1.68 8.45
N GLU A 190 20.26 -1.52 7.18
CA GLU A 190 19.40 -2.49 6.48
C GLU A 190 20.04 -3.86 6.42
N ARG A 191 21.31 -3.91 5.98
CA ARG A 191 22.08 -5.15 5.88
C ARG A 191 22.20 -5.87 7.23
N GLU A 192 22.58 -5.15 8.28
CA GLU A 192 22.75 -5.74 9.62
C GLU A 192 21.43 -6.27 10.17
N ALA A 193 20.32 -5.54 9.98
CA ALA A 193 19.00 -5.98 10.42
C ALA A 193 18.50 -7.20 9.64
N ALA A 194 18.72 -7.24 8.33
CA ALA A 194 18.37 -8.40 7.50
C ALA A 194 19.14 -9.66 7.94
N ILE A 195 20.43 -9.54 8.23
CA ILE A 195 21.23 -10.67 8.77
C ILE A 195 20.64 -11.15 10.11
N ARG A 196 20.25 -10.24 11.02
CA ARG A 196 19.61 -10.61 12.29
C ARG A 196 18.24 -11.26 12.09
N PHE A 197 17.46 -10.83 11.10
CA PHE A 197 16.22 -11.50 10.72
C PHE A 197 16.48 -12.95 10.28
N ILE A 198 17.41 -13.16 9.34
CA ILE A 198 17.74 -14.50 8.83
C ILE A 198 18.24 -15.41 9.97
N ALA A 199 19.00 -14.87 10.92
CA ALA A 199 19.45 -15.63 12.09
C ALA A 199 18.29 -16.14 12.99
N ARG A 200 17.15 -15.44 13.03
CA ARG A 200 15.99 -15.81 13.87
C ARG A 200 14.80 -16.39 13.10
N MET A 201 14.78 -16.39 11.76
CA MET A 201 13.59 -16.72 10.97
C MET A 201 12.98 -18.09 11.29
N ASN A 202 13.79 -19.06 11.76
CA ASN A 202 13.33 -20.38 12.17
C ASN A 202 12.22 -20.32 13.24
N THR A 203 12.21 -19.29 14.10
CA THR A 203 11.17 -19.13 15.13
C THR A 203 9.80 -18.79 14.56
N LEU A 204 9.74 -18.39 13.28
CA LEU A 204 8.53 -17.97 12.59
C LEU A 204 7.98 -19.03 11.63
N PHE A 205 8.76 -20.07 11.32
CA PHE A 205 8.50 -21.03 10.24
C PHE A 205 7.17 -21.78 10.35
N SER A 206 6.66 -21.98 11.56
CA SER A 206 5.39 -22.68 11.80
C SER A 206 4.16 -21.80 11.64
N HIS A 207 4.30 -20.48 11.51
CA HIS A 207 3.16 -19.60 11.27
C HIS A 207 2.63 -19.76 9.86
N ILE A 208 1.30 -19.79 9.74
CA ILE A 208 0.55 -20.04 8.51
C ILE A 208 -0.19 -18.77 8.11
N GLU A 209 -0.13 -18.41 6.83
CA GLU A 209 -1.06 -17.45 6.25
C GLU A 209 -2.41 -18.12 6.02
N SER A 210 -3.44 -17.57 6.64
CA SER A 210 -4.76 -18.20 6.79
C SER A 210 -5.49 -18.57 5.49
N ARG A 211 -5.25 -17.86 4.37
CA ARG A 211 -6.05 -18.03 3.14
C ARG A 211 -5.33 -18.84 2.06
N SER A 212 -4.00 -18.78 2.01
CA SER A 212 -3.13 -19.58 1.15
C SER A 212 -2.73 -20.91 1.80
N ASN A 213 -2.85 -21.02 3.13
CA ASN A 213 -2.39 -22.15 3.94
C ASN A 213 -0.87 -22.42 3.82
N LEU A 214 -0.09 -21.44 3.38
CA LEU A 214 1.36 -21.55 3.30
C LEU A 214 2.01 -21.11 4.61
N THR A 215 3.02 -21.86 5.05
CA THR A 215 3.83 -21.43 6.20
C THR A 215 4.84 -20.36 5.82
N ILE A 216 5.33 -19.56 6.77
CA ILE A 216 6.40 -18.58 6.51
C ILE A 216 7.65 -19.25 5.89
N LYS A 217 7.96 -20.50 6.28
CA LYS A 217 9.05 -21.27 5.68
C LYS A 217 8.83 -21.49 4.18
N HIS A 218 7.62 -21.87 3.79
CA HIS A 218 7.24 -22.07 2.38
C HIS A 218 7.27 -20.75 1.62
N ILE A 219 6.71 -19.68 2.22
CA ILE A 219 6.68 -18.35 1.61
C ILE A 219 8.12 -17.86 1.34
N LEU A 220 9.02 -17.94 2.32
CA LEU A 220 10.43 -17.58 2.13
C LEU A 220 11.09 -18.36 0.99
N ALA A 221 10.83 -19.67 0.89
CA ALA A 221 11.36 -20.48 -0.19
C ALA A 221 10.82 -20.05 -1.57
N LEU A 222 9.51 -19.79 -1.68
CA LEU A 222 8.90 -19.28 -2.92
C LEU A 222 9.46 -17.91 -3.33
N ILE A 223 9.64 -17.01 -2.35
CA ILE A 223 10.21 -15.68 -2.60
C ILE A 223 11.67 -15.79 -3.07
N TRP A 224 12.47 -16.68 -2.48
CA TRP A 224 13.84 -16.90 -2.94
C TRP A 224 13.90 -17.51 -4.34
N GLU A 225 13.09 -18.53 -4.61
CA GLU A 225 12.98 -19.16 -5.93
C GLU A 225 12.58 -18.12 -6.99
N GLY A 226 11.57 -17.30 -6.71
CA GLY A 226 11.11 -16.23 -7.61
C GLY A 226 12.16 -15.13 -7.81
N ALA A 227 12.90 -14.74 -6.77
CA ALA A 227 13.99 -13.76 -6.86
C ALA A 227 15.18 -14.24 -7.71
N HIS A 228 15.30 -15.56 -7.93
CA HIS A 228 16.39 -16.18 -8.68
C HIS A 228 15.89 -16.88 -9.97
N ASP A 229 14.67 -16.57 -10.43
CA ASP A 229 14.13 -17.05 -11.70
C ASP A 229 14.68 -16.24 -12.90
N ASP A 230 16.00 -16.06 -12.98
CA ASP A 230 16.63 -15.27 -14.04
C ASP A 230 16.35 -15.87 -15.44
N LYS A 231 16.12 -17.19 -15.55
CA LYS A 231 15.96 -17.88 -16.85
C LYS A 231 15.06 -19.11 -16.89
N LYS A 232 14.49 -19.61 -15.78
CA LYS A 232 13.70 -20.87 -15.84
C LYS A 232 12.34 -20.59 -16.46
N THR A 233 11.67 -19.51 -16.04
CA THR A 233 10.34 -19.15 -16.56
C THR A 233 10.27 -17.74 -17.16
N GLY A 234 11.24 -16.87 -16.84
CA GLY A 234 11.24 -15.47 -17.28
C GLY A 234 10.23 -14.60 -16.53
N ALA A 235 9.82 -15.05 -15.34
CA ALA A 235 8.87 -14.34 -14.48
C ALA A 235 9.53 -13.16 -13.76
N LEU A 236 10.83 -13.28 -13.45
CA LEU A 236 11.64 -12.18 -12.93
C LEU A 236 11.86 -11.12 -14.02
N LYS A 237 11.52 -9.86 -13.73
CA LYS A 237 11.56 -8.75 -14.68
C LYS A 237 12.70 -7.76 -14.42
N CYS A 238 13.53 -8.04 -13.42
CA CYS A 238 14.75 -7.29 -13.12
C CYS A 238 15.95 -8.25 -12.98
N ASP A 239 17.13 -7.70 -12.74
CA ASP A 239 18.31 -8.51 -12.42
C ASP A 239 18.25 -9.08 -10.99
N ILE A 240 18.94 -10.20 -10.76
CA ILE A 240 18.98 -10.89 -9.46
C ILE A 240 19.46 -9.96 -8.34
N GLN A 241 20.43 -9.06 -8.59
CA GLN A 241 20.95 -8.17 -7.55
C GLN A 241 19.87 -7.19 -7.09
N THR A 242 19.08 -6.62 -8.01
CA THR A 242 17.93 -5.78 -7.67
C THR A 242 16.91 -6.55 -6.81
N ALA A 243 16.63 -7.81 -7.13
CA ALA A 243 15.74 -8.66 -6.33
C ALA A 243 16.32 -8.98 -4.93
N GLU A 244 17.60 -9.32 -4.84
CA GLU A 244 18.31 -9.55 -3.57
C GLU A 244 18.36 -8.28 -2.70
N GLU A 245 18.58 -7.10 -3.29
CA GLU A 245 18.54 -5.81 -2.60
C GLU A 245 17.14 -5.48 -2.09
N SER A 246 16.10 -5.75 -2.88
CA SER A 246 14.70 -5.63 -2.46
C SER A 246 14.40 -6.56 -1.28
N LEU A 247 14.82 -7.82 -1.34
CA LEU A 247 14.67 -8.76 -0.25
C LEU A 247 15.34 -8.24 1.03
N VAL A 248 16.58 -7.75 0.96
CA VAL A 248 17.29 -7.20 2.14
C VAL A 248 16.54 -6.02 2.76
N LYS A 249 16.01 -5.09 1.96
CA LYS A 249 15.20 -3.95 2.47
C LYS A 249 13.97 -4.45 3.23
N HIS A 250 13.25 -5.42 2.67
CA HIS A 250 12.05 -5.96 3.30
C HIS A 250 12.36 -6.77 4.56
N LEU A 251 13.47 -7.53 4.59
CA LEU A 251 13.93 -8.21 5.81
C LEU A 251 14.30 -7.22 6.92
N TYR A 252 14.90 -6.08 6.56
CA TYR A 252 15.12 -4.97 7.49
C TYR A 252 13.80 -4.43 8.04
N GLU A 253 12.80 -4.15 7.20
CA GLU A 253 11.49 -3.67 7.64
C GLU A 253 10.77 -4.67 8.55
N ILE A 254 10.94 -5.97 8.29
CA ILE A 254 10.38 -7.00 9.17
C ILE A 254 11.07 -6.98 10.55
N GLN A 255 12.39 -6.78 10.57
CA GLN A 255 13.18 -6.74 11.80
C GLN A 255 12.97 -5.46 12.61
N ARG A 256 12.79 -4.33 11.92
CA ARG A 256 12.86 -2.97 12.48
C ARG A 256 11.55 -2.20 12.35
N GLY A 257 10.48 -2.79 11.80
CA GLY A 257 9.31 -2.02 11.37
C GLY A 257 8.60 -1.23 12.48
N TYR A 258 8.61 -1.67 13.74
CA TYR A 258 8.10 -0.87 14.87
C TYR A 258 9.11 0.13 15.45
N ASN A 259 10.32 0.20 14.89
CA ASN A 259 11.31 1.25 15.12
C ASN A 259 11.24 2.37 14.06
N LEU A 260 10.47 2.18 12.98
CA LEU A 260 10.34 3.15 11.91
C LEU A 260 9.26 4.19 12.25
N ASP A 261 9.57 5.47 12.00
CA ASP A 261 8.57 6.54 12.08
C ASP A 261 7.70 6.63 10.80
N LEU A 262 6.82 7.64 10.75
CA LEU A 262 5.93 7.87 9.60
C LEU A 262 6.68 8.15 8.29
N ALA A 263 7.93 8.62 8.37
CA ALA A 263 8.79 8.87 7.21
C ALA A 263 9.69 7.66 6.86
N GLY A 264 9.52 6.53 7.55
CA GLY A 264 10.36 5.34 7.36
C GLY A 264 11.75 5.45 8.00
N LYS A 265 11.99 6.47 8.82
CA LYS A 265 13.29 6.65 9.48
C LYS A 265 13.35 5.80 10.75
N ASP A 266 14.44 5.04 10.86
CA ASP A 266 14.71 4.25 12.06
C ASP A 266 15.11 5.13 13.25
N LEU A 267 14.43 4.93 14.39
CA LEU A 267 14.64 5.66 15.63
C LEU A 267 15.80 5.11 16.49
N GLY A 268 16.54 4.10 16.02
CA GLY A 268 17.80 3.65 16.63
C GLY A 268 17.67 2.85 17.93
N SER A 269 16.49 2.28 18.22
CA SER A 269 16.26 1.46 19.42
C SER A 269 16.59 -0.03 19.20
N GLN A 270 16.44 -0.86 20.24
CA GLN A 270 16.50 -2.32 20.12
C GLN A 270 15.50 -2.81 19.07
N ASP A 271 15.79 -3.93 18.42
CA ASP A 271 14.93 -4.50 17.38
C ASP A 271 13.50 -4.70 17.90
N ARG A 272 12.54 -4.11 17.19
CA ARG A 272 11.11 -4.29 17.42
C ARG A 272 10.49 -4.83 16.13
N PRO A 273 10.51 -6.16 15.95
CA PRO A 273 10.02 -6.76 14.73
C PRO A 273 8.52 -6.61 14.60
N ILE A 274 8.03 -6.54 13.36
CA ILE A 274 6.59 -6.44 13.10
C ILE A 274 5.86 -7.74 13.41
N CYS A 275 4.53 -7.68 13.47
CA CYS A 275 3.69 -8.84 13.68
C CYS A 275 3.81 -9.88 12.54
N VAL A 276 3.30 -11.09 12.78
CA VAL A 276 3.35 -12.21 11.81
C VAL A 276 2.64 -11.86 10.49
N GLY A 277 1.46 -11.23 10.55
CA GLY A 277 0.73 -10.81 9.35
C GLY A 277 1.51 -9.78 8.53
N GLY A 278 2.10 -8.79 9.20
CA GLY A 278 2.99 -7.81 8.56
C GLY A 278 4.23 -8.47 7.94
N THR A 279 4.78 -9.50 8.59
CA THR A 279 5.90 -10.28 8.07
C THR A 279 5.56 -10.93 6.73
N ILE A 280 4.43 -11.63 6.64
CA ILE A 280 3.99 -12.29 5.40
C ILE A 280 3.82 -11.27 4.26
N ASN A 281 3.16 -10.14 4.56
CA ASN A 281 2.96 -9.08 3.58
C ASN A 281 4.29 -8.53 3.08
N LYS A 282 5.24 -8.25 3.99
CA LYS A 282 6.56 -7.71 3.63
C LYS A 282 7.47 -8.70 2.92
N LEU A 283 7.37 -9.99 3.21
CA LEU A 283 8.07 -11.02 2.43
C LEU A 283 7.57 -11.06 0.99
N THR A 284 6.25 -10.94 0.79
CA THR A 284 5.65 -10.91 -0.54
C THR A 284 6.00 -9.61 -1.29
N ASP A 285 5.98 -8.48 -0.59
CA ASP A 285 6.32 -7.14 -1.10
C ASP A 285 7.76 -7.07 -1.65
N ALA A 286 8.65 -7.97 -1.22
CA ALA A 286 10.02 -8.08 -1.76
C ALA A 286 10.06 -8.34 -3.28
N LEU A 287 9.03 -8.97 -3.85
CA LEU A 287 8.90 -9.23 -5.28
C LEU A 287 7.86 -8.34 -5.99
N ASN A 288 7.25 -7.40 -5.27
CA ASN A 288 6.24 -6.48 -5.80
C ASN A 288 6.87 -5.34 -6.63
N GLY A 289 6.05 -4.47 -7.21
CA GLY A 289 6.53 -3.28 -7.93
C GLY A 289 7.14 -3.59 -9.31
N GLY A 290 6.70 -4.70 -9.92
CA GLY A 290 7.20 -5.14 -11.22
C GLY A 290 8.52 -5.91 -11.15
N ILE A 291 8.95 -6.39 -9.98
CA ILE A 291 10.11 -7.29 -9.85
C ILE A 291 9.75 -8.69 -10.37
N HIS A 292 8.58 -9.22 -10.01
CA HIS A 292 8.11 -10.54 -10.45
C HIS A 292 6.68 -10.47 -11.00
N GLU A 293 6.39 -11.14 -12.13
CA GLU A 293 5.09 -11.00 -12.81
C GLU A 293 3.88 -11.49 -12.02
N ASP A 294 4.06 -12.50 -11.17
CA ASP A 294 2.98 -13.06 -10.37
C ASP A 294 2.69 -12.29 -9.07
N VAL A 295 3.48 -11.27 -8.75
CA VAL A 295 3.40 -10.57 -7.47
C VAL A 295 2.91 -9.15 -7.67
N GLU A 296 1.68 -8.91 -7.24
CA GLU A 296 1.04 -7.60 -7.24
C GLU A 296 0.31 -7.40 -5.91
N ILE A 297 0.74 -6.39 -5.15
CA ILE A 297 0.09 -6.01 -3.91
C ILE A 297 -0.71 -4.73 -4.13
N ILE A 298 -2.03 -4.83 -3.94
CA ILE A 298 -2.97 -3.74 -4.16
C ILE A 298 -3.14 -2.96 -2.85
N TYR A 299 -2.46 -1.82 -2.80
CA TYR A 299 -2.61 -0.85 -1.73
C TYR A 299 -3.81 0.05 -2.00
N ILE A 300 -4.93 -0.20 -1.32
CA ILE A 300 -6.07 0.71 -1.34
C ILE A 300 -5.79 1.86 -0.39
N THR A 301 -5.58 3.04 -0.96
CA THR A 301 -5.49 4.32 -0.27
C THR A 301 -6.69 5.21 -0.62
N LYS A 302 -6.89 6.30 0.12
CA LYS A 302 -7.95 7.27 -0.19
C LYS A 302 -7.81 7.83 -1.61
N GLU A 303 -6.58 8.04 -2.05
CA GLU A 303 -6.24 8.57 -3.37
C GLU A 303 -6.63 7.56 -4.46
N THR A 304 -6.23 6.29 -4.32
CA THR A 304 -6.59 5.25 -5.29
C THR A 304 -8.10 5.00 -5.34
N ALA A 305 -8.80 5.05 -4.20
CA ALA A 305 -10.24 4.96 -4.15
C ALA A 305 -10.91 6.19 -4.78
N GLY A 306 -10.36 7.40 -4.58
CA GLY A 306 -10.82 8.61 -5.24
C GLY A 306 -10.67 8.55 -6.78
N GLU A 307 -9.56 8.03 -7.28
CA GLU A 307 -9.38 7.80 -8.72
C GLU A 307 -10.38 6.74 -9.26
N LYS A 308 -10.64 5.69 -8.49
CA LYS A 308 -11.68 4.71 -8.84
C LYS A 308 -13.08 5.33 -8.87
N LEU A 309 -13.42 6.19 -7.91
CA LEU A 309 -14.68 6.93 -7.90
C LEU A 309 -14.82 7.78 -9.17
N LYS A 310 -13.76 8.51 -9.56
CA LYS A 310 -13.73 9.28 -10.83
C LYS A 310 -14.02 8.40 -12.03
N ALA A 311 -13.32 7.26 -12.14
CA ALA A 311 -13.51 6.32 -13.24
C ALA A 311 -14.93 5.76 -13.28
N LEU A 312 -15.47 5.35 -12.13
CA LEU A 312 -16.82 4.80 -11.98
C LEU A 312 -17.89 5.82 -12.37
N VAL A 313 -17.76 7.09 -11.94
CA VAL A 313 -18.69 8.15 -12.35
C VAL A 313 -18.64 8.37 -13.86
N LYS A 314 -17.44 8.47 -14.44
CA LYS A 314 -17.27 8.64 -15.90
C LYS A 314 -17.92 7.50 -16.68
N GLU A 315 -17.72 6.26 -16.26
CA GLU A 315 -18.33 5.07 -16.86
C GLU A 315 -19.87 5.12 -16.79
N LYS A 316 -20.42 5.41 -15.61
CA LYS A 316 -21.87 5.47 -15.39
C LYS A 316 -22.52 6.64 -16.14
N VAL A 317 -21.84 7.78 -16.26
CA VAL A 317 -22.29 8.89 -17.12
C VAL A 317 -22.35 8.47 -18.58
N VAL A 318 -21.30 7.81 -19.09
CA VAL A 318 -21.28 7.33 -20.48
C VAL A 318 -22.43 6.37 -20.75
N ALA A 319 -22.61 5.38 -19.87
CA ALA A 319 -23.72 4.43 -19.97
C ALA A 319 -25.09 5.10 -19.89
N PHE A 320 -25.27 6.07 -18.98
CA PHE A 320 -26.53 6.79 -18.84
C PHE A 320 -26.88 7.59 -20.10
N VAL A 321 -25.94 8.37 -20.63
CA VAL A 321 -26.17 9.20 -21.82
C VAL A 321 -26.43 8.33 -23.05
N GLN A 322 -25.67 7.25 -23.24
CA GLN A 322 -25.84 6.35 -24.38
C GLN A 322 -27.18 5.62 -24.39
N ASN A 323 -27.75 5.32 -23.21
CA ASN A 323 -29.04 4.65 -23.08
C ASN A 323 -30.24 5.62 -22.96
N SER A 324 -29.99 6.94 -22.94
CA SER A 324 -31.03 7.95 -22.83
C SER A 324 -31.73 8.20 -24.17
N SER A 325 -33.05 8.36 -24.14
CA SER A 325 -33.82 8.83 -25.30
C SER A 325 -33.47 10.27 -25.71
N GLN A 326 -32.84 11.03 -24.81
CA GLN A 326 -32.39 12.41 -25.01
C GLN A 326 -30.87 12.50 -25.26
N LYS A 327 -30.24 11.43 -25.75
CA LYS A 327 -28.78 11.34 -25.96
C LYS A 327 -28.18 12.59 -26.61
N GLU A 328 -28.71 13.04 -27.74
CA GLU A 328 -28.15 14.17 -28.50
C GLU A 328 -28.26 15.51 -27.75
N GLU A 329 -29.35 15.72 -27.02
CA GLU A 329 -29.54 16.91 -26.20
C GLU A 329 -28.53 16.92 -25.04
N LEU A 330 -28.37 15.79 -24.35
CA LEU A 330 -27.41 15.65 -23.24
C LEU A 330 -25.97 15.83 -23.71
N ILE A 331 -25.59 15.26 -24.86
CA ILE A 331 -24.25 15.46 -25.45
C ILE A 331 -24.01 16.93 -25.77
N THR A 332 -25.01 17.62 -26.33
CA THR A 332 -24.92 19.05 -26.63
C THR A 332 -24.72 19.89 -25.36
N GLN A 333 -25.49 19.60 -24.29
CA GLN A 333 -25.34 20.27 -23.00
C GLN A 333 -23.95 20.04 -22.40
N ILE A 334 -23.45 18.81 -22.42
CA ILE A 334 -22.09 18.48 -21.97
C ILE A 334 -21.06 19.25 -22.80
N ASN A 335 -21.17 19.25 -24.13
CA ASN A 335 -20.22 19.95 -25.01
C ASN A 335 -20.13 21.46 -24.74
N ASN A 336 -21.26 22.10 -24.41
CA ASN A 336 -21.30 23.52 -24.07
C ASN A 336 -20.56 23.87 -22.78
N SER A 337 -20.23 22.88 -21.94
CA SER A 337 -19.47 23.05 -20.70
C SER A 337 -17.95 22.86 -20.84
N LYS A 338 -17.46 22.65 -22.07
CA LYS A 338 -16.04 22.39 -22.36
C LYS A 338 -15.15 23.51 -21.84
N THR A 339 -14.09 23.17 -21.10
CA THR A 339 -13.07 24.14 -20.68
C THR A 339 -12.13 24.52 -21.82
N ALA A 340 -11.59 25.74 -21.79
CA ALA A 340 -10.68 26.27 -22.81
C ALA A 340 -9.20 25.87 -22.61
N ASP A 341 -8.95 24.84 -21.79
CA ASP A 341 -7.59 24.42 -21.42
C ASP A 341 -6.93 23.55 -22.52
N THR A 342 -5.61 23.42 -22.46
CA THR A 342 -4.84 22.52 -23.34
C THR A 342 -5.26 21.06 -23.21
N SER A 343 -5.76 20.67 -22.03
CA SER A 343 -6.42 19.39 -21.77
C SER A 343 -7.87 19.67 -21.39
N PRO A 344 -8.78 19.79 -22.37
CA PRO A 344 -10.15 20.18 -22.11
C PRO A 344 -10.85 19.16 -21.22
N THR A 345 -11.71 19.66 -20.34
CA THR A 345 -12.64 18.83 -19.55
C THR A 345 -14.07 19.29 -19.80
N TRP A 346 -15.03 18.41 -19.55
CA TRP A 346 -16.46 18.70 -19.71
C TRP A 346 -17.17 18.45 -18.40
N ASN A 347 -17.89 19.46 -17.89
CA ASN A 347 -18.69 19.32 -16.69
C ASN A 347 -19.87 18.38 -16.96
N ILE A 348 -20.22 17.58 -15.95
CA ILE A 348 -21.37 16.70 -16.01
C ILE A 348 -22.60 17.46 -15.49
N PRO A 349 -23.69 17.59 -16.27
CA PRO A 349 -24.93 18.20 -15.80
C PRO A 349 -25.46 17.55 -14.51
N GLU A 350 -25.96 18.38 -13.60
CA GLU A 350 -26.48 17.94 -12.29
C GLU A 350 -27.59 16.90 -12.42
N LEU A 351 -28.45 17.01 -13.44
CA LEU A 351 -29.50 16.02 -13.73
C LEU A 351 -28.93 14.61 -13.93
N ILE A 352 -27.79 14.50 -14.64
CA ILE A 352 -27.13 13.20 -14.87
C ILE A 352 -26.51 12.69 -13.58
N LEU A 353 -25.80 13.56 -12.85
CA LEU A 353 -25.19 13.22 -11.56
C LEU A 353 -26.26 12.74 -10.56
N ASN A 354 -27.38 13.43 -10.42
CA ASN A 354 -28.45 13.02 -9.52
C ASN A 354 -29.07 11.67 -9.94
N SER A 355 -29.14 11.38 -11.24
CA SER A 355 -29.72 10.14 -11.76
C SER A 355 -28.85 8.90 -11.53
N ILE A 356 -27.52 9.05 -11.44
CA ILE A 356 -26.58 7.93 -11.26
C ILE A 356 -26.02 7.82 -9.84
N GLN A 357 -26.31 8.78 -8.95
CA GLN A 357 -25.67 8.91 -7.65
C GLN A 357 -25.80 7.66 -6.77
N ASP A 358 -27.02 7.11 -6.63
CA ASP A 358 -27.27 5.95 -5.78
C ASP A 358 -26.55 4.70 -6.28
N ASP A 359 -26.50 4.49 -7.60
CA ASP A 359 -25.83 3.35 -8.23
C ASP A 359 -24.30 3.47 -8.10
N VAL A 360 -23.75 4.67 -8.32
CA VAL A 360 -22.32 4.94 -8.09
C VAL A 360 -21.99 4.75 -6.61
N LYS A 361 -22.78 5.34 -5.69
CA LYS A 361 -22.53 5.25 -4.25
C LYS A 361 -22.54 3.81 -3.79
N LYS A 362 -23.56 3.05 -4.18
CA LYS A 362 -23.66 1.62 -3.86
C LYS A 362 -22.45 0.85 -4.40
N SER A 363 -22.16 0.97 -5.69
CA SER A 363 -21.04 0.25 -6.32
C SER A 363 -19.69 0.60 -5.66
N PHE A 364 -19.47 1.88 -5.33
CA PHE A 364 -18.27 2.34 -4.65
C PHE A 364 -18.17 1.81 -3.22
N PHE A 365 -19.26 1.83 -2.46
CA PHE A 365 -19.25 1.36 -1.08
C PHE A 365 -19.08 -0.15 -1.02
N ASP A 366 -19.80 -0.91 -1.85
CA ASP A 366 -19.68 -2.37 -1.93
C ASP A 366 -18.22 -2.81 -2.21
N GLU A 367 -17.47 -2.06 -3.03
CA GLU A 367 -16.06 -2.35 -3.36
C GLU A 367 -15.11 -2.02 -2.19
N PHE A 368 -15.32 -0.90 -1.49
CA PHE A 368 -14.33 -0.35 -0.57
C PHE A 368 -14.69 -0.43 0.93
N GLU A 369 -15.91 -0.83 1.30
CA GLU A 369 -16.36 -0.91 2.71
C GLU A 369 -15.54 -1.87 3.57
N SER A 370 -14.96 -2.90 2.96
CA SER A 370 -14.10 -3.86 3.66
C SER A 370 -12.67 -3.34 3.89
N CYS A 371 -12.29 -2.26 3.19
CA CYS A 371 -10.92 -1.78 3.13
C CYS A 371 -10.73 -0.39 3.75
N LEU A 372 -11.77 0.44 3.76
CA LEU A 372 -11.74 1.82 4.24
C LEU A 372 -12.81 2.03 5.33
N MET A 373 -12.52 2.92 6.27
CA MET A 373 -13.50 3.28 7.30
C MET A 373 -14.68 4.02 6.67
N PRO A 374 -15.93 3.86 7.17
CA PRO A 374 -17.09 4.55 6.62
C PRO A 374 -16.92 6.07 6.49
N ALA A 375 -16.29 6.71 7.48
CA ALA A 375 -16.00 8.15 7.42
C ALA A 375 -15.04 8.56 6.29
N GLN A 376 -14.09 7.69 5.93
CA GLN A 376 -13.18 7.93 4.81
C GLN A 376 -13.90 7.75 3.48
N LEU A 377 -14.79 6.77 3.37
CA LEU A 377 -15.60 6.56 2.17
C LEU A 377 -16.52 7.75 1.90
N GLU A 378 -17.22 8.24 2.93
CA GLU A 378 -18.05 9.44 2.78
C GLU A 378 -17.20 10.66 2.42
N GLU A 379 -16.03 10.84 3.06
CA GLU A 379 -15.09 11.92 2.72
C GLU A 379 -14.67 11.87 1.24
N ILE A 380 -14.30 10.70 0.72
CA ILE A 380 -13.95 10.52 -0.70
C ILE A 380 -15.17 10.79 -1.59
N PHE A 381 -16.34 10.27 -1.20
CA PHE A 381 -17.57 10.42 -1.97
C PHE A 381 -18.05 11.86 -2.07
N THR A 382 -17.66 12.77 -1.15
CA THR A 382 -17.92 14.21 -1.33
C THR A 382 -17.29 14.81 -2.59
N GLN A 383 -16.29 14.15 -3.18
CA GLN A 383 -15.69 14.58 -4.44
C GLN A 383 -16.58 14.30 -5.66
N TYR A 384 -17.65 13.51 -5.49
CA TYR A 384 -18.55 13.06 -6.56
C TYR A 384 -19.04 14.18 -7.48
N GLU A 385 -19.49 15.28 -6.89
CA GLU A 385 -20.09 16.42 -7.61
C GLU A 385 -19.07 17.23 -8.43
N TYR A 386 -17.77 17.07 -8.16
CA TYR A 386 -16.70 17.81 -8.80
C TYR A 386 -16.01 17.03 -9.93
N ILE A 387 -16.52 15.85 -10.27
CA ILE A 387 -15.96 15.00 -11.33
C ILE A 387 -16.37 15.57 -12.68
N SER A 388 -15.42 15.59 -13.62
CA SER A 388 -15.62 16.00 -15.01
C SER A 388 -15.19 14.88 -15.97
N LEU A 389 -15.71 14.92 -17.19
CA LEU A 389 -15.27 14.03 -18.26
C LEU A 389 -13.97 14.54 -18.87
N ASP A 390 -13.08 13.61 -19.19
CA ASP A 390 -11.94 13.88 -20.05
C ASP A 390 -12.28 13.63 -21.52
N GLU A 391 -11.32 13.94 -22.41
CA GLU A 391 -11.49 13.79 -23.85
C GLU A 391 -11.79 12.35 -24.27
N THR A 392 -11.24 11.35 -23.57
CA THR A 392 -11.46 9.93 -23.89
C THR A 392 -12.91 9.56 -23.63
N ASN A 393 -13.43 9.89 -22.45
CA ASN A 393 -14.82 9.61 -22.09
C ASN A 393 -15.80 10.42 -22.94
N TYR A 394 -15.50 11.69 -23.23
CA TYR A 394 -16.34 12.51 -24.10
C TYR A 394 -16.42 11.92 -25.52
N LYS A 395 -15.30 11.46 -26.09
CA LYS A 395 -15.29 10.77 -27.39
C LYS A 395 -16.09 9.46 -27.38
N GLN A 396 -16.21 8.78 -26.24
CA GLN A 396 -17.05 7.58 -26.11
C GLN A 396 -18.55 7.92 -26.19
N LEU A 397 -18.96 9.10 -25.72
CA LEU A 397 -20.35 9.57 -25.86
C LEU A 397 -20.74 9.78 -27.33
N SER A 398 -19.84 10.38 -28.10
CA SER A 398 -20.07 10.78 -29.50
C SER A 398 -19.81 9.68 -30.51
N LYS A 399 -19.21 8.55 -30.11
CA LYS A 399 -19.18 7.36 -30.96
C LYS A 399 -20.62 6.89 -31.14
N GLU A 400 -21.14 7.04 -32.35
CA GLU A 400 -22.30 6.27 -32.78
C GLU A 400 -21.99 4.80 -32.53
N ILE A 401 -22.83 4.13 -31.75
CA ILE A 401 -22.94 2.69 -31.85
C ILE A 401 -23.39 2.49 -33.29
N ALA A 402 -22.44 2.15 -34.17
CA ALA A 402 -22.79 1.77 -35.54
C ALA A 402 -23.93 0.75 -35.39
N PRO A 403 -25.13 1.01 -35.96
CA PRO A 403 -26.23 0.09 -35.81
C PRO A 403 -25.69 -1.28 -36.21
N ALA A 404 -25.87 -2.26 -35.33
CA ALA A 404 -25.62 -3.65 -35.64
C ALA A 404 -26.61 -4.02 -36.75
N ASN A 405 -26.28 -3.62 -37.98
CA ASN A 405 -27.07 -3.90 -39.15
C ASN A 405 -27.02 -5.42 -39.32
N ASN A 406 -28.13 -6.04 -38.94
CA ASN A 406 -28.72 -7.21 -39.55
C ASN A 406 -27.74 -7.93 -40.49
N ARG A 407 -27.10 -8.98 -39.95
CA ARG A 407 -26.78 -10.16 -40.75
C ARG A 407 -28.10 -10.68 -41.30
N THR A 408 -28.49 -10.11 -42.42
CA THR A 408 -29.49 -10.67 -43.30
C THR A 408 -28.77 -11.82 -43.99
N ASP A 409 -29.24 -13.03 -43.78
CA ASP A 409 -28.81 -14.22 -44.49
C ASP A 409 -28.96 -13.99 -46.00
N GLU A 410 -27.90 -13.51 -46.67
CA GLU A 410 -27.78 -13.63 -48.12
C GLU A 410 -27.43 -15.08 -48.44
N ILE A 411 -28.48 -15.89 -48.56
CA ILE A 411 -28.49 -17.09 -49.38
C ILE A 411 -28.40 -16.62 -50.83
N SER A 412 -27.19 -16.48 -51.36
CA SER A 412 -26.97 -16.43 -52.80
C SER A 412 -26.58 -17.82 -53.31
N ASN A 413 -27.55 -18.42 -54.01
CA ASN A 413 -27.33 -19.49 -54.97
C ASN A 413 -26.30 -19.04 -56.00
N GLU A 414 -25.20 -19.79 -56.14
CA GLU A 414 -24.50 -19.84 -57.42
C GLU A 414 -24.14 -21.28 -57.78
N LYS A 415 -24.61 -21.65 -58.96
CA LYS A 415 -24.76 -23.00 -59.48
C LYS A 415 -23.78 -23.15 -60.64
N THR A 416 -22.96 -24.19 -60.59
CA THR A 416 -22.38 -24.95 -61.72
C THR A 416 -21.59 -24.22 -62.81
N GLU A 417 -20.32 -24.60 -62.95
CA GLU A 417 -19.82 -25.14 -64.24
C GLU A 417 -18.63 -26.10 -64.02
N ALA A 418 -18.61 -27.16 -64.83
CA ALA A 418 -17.82 -28.38 -64.65
C ALA A 418 -16.58 -28.44 -65.57
N LYS A 419 -15.59 -29.24 -65.17
CA LYS A 419 -14.59 -30.06 -65.94
C LYS A 419 -13.36 -30.25 -65.03
N GLU A 420 -12.67 -31.37 -64.92
CA GLU A 420 -12.61 -32.64 -65.64
C GLU A 420 -11.83 -33.62 -64.71
N VAL A 421 -12.22 -34.89 -64.68
CA VAL A 421 -11.51 -35.99 -63.98
C VAL A 421 -10.69 -36.76 -65.02
N PRO A 422 -9.44 -37.15 -64.74
CA PRO A 422 -9.09 -38.58 -64.55
C PRO A 422 -7.94 -38.77 -63.54
N GLN A 423 -7.70 -39.88 -62.85
CA GLN A 423 -8.25 -41.23 -62.75
C GLN A 423 -7.60 -41.85 -61.49
N LEU A 424 -8.37 -42.68 -60.78
CA LEU A 424 -7.92 -43.64 -59.75
C LEU A 424 -7.09 -44.79 -60.40
N PRO A 425 -6.34 -45.66 -59.68
CA PRO A 425 -6.97 -46.58 -58.71
C PRO A 425 -6.17 -47.03 -57.47
N ASP A 426 -6.93 -47.18 -56.38
CA ASP A 426 -7.09 -48.32 -55.46
C ASP A 426 -5.94 -49.27 -55.10
N ALA A 427 -5.72 -49.43 -53.78
CA ALA A 427 -6.07 -50.65 -52.99
C ALA A 427 -5.40 -50.55 -51.58
N ILE A 428 -6.12 -50.52 -50.45
CA ILE A 428 -6.69 -51.66 -49.66
C ILE A 428 -5.56 -52.62 -49.23
N THR A 429 -5.22 -53.00 -47.98
CA THR A 429 -5.92 -53.32 -46.70
C THR A 429 -4.80 -53.57 -45.65
N SER A 430 -4.89 -53.16 -44.37
CA SER A 430 -5.32 -53.94 -43.18
C SER A 430 -4.28 -54.85 -42.46
N HIS A 431 -4.32 -54.80 -41.11
CA HIS A 431 -3.86 -55.76 -40.09
C HIS A 431 -2.33 -55.88 -39.82
N LYS A 432 -1.78 -56.20 -38.63
CA LYS A 432 -2.12 -56.38 -37.19
C LYS A 432 -0.78 -56.78 -36.49
N GLU A 433 -0.77 -56.95 -35.16
CA GLU A 433 0.29 -57.56 -34.29
C GLU A 433 1.44 -56.65 -33.81
N VAL A 434 1.65 -56.37 -32.51
CA VAL A 434 1.94 -57.18 -31.28
C VAL A 434 3.44 -57.55 -31.14
N LEU A 435 4.14 -56.78 -30.27
CA LEU A 435 5.28 -57.10 -29.32
C LEU A 435 6.50 -57.94 -29.80
N PRO A 436 7.62 -58.11 -29.04
CA PRO A 436 8.28 -57.32 -27.97
C PRO A 436 9.83 -57.15 -28.16
N VAL A 437 10.47 -56.41 -27.24
CA VAL A 437 11.84 -56.51 -26.62
C VAL A 437 12.97 -57.26 -27.37
N PRO A 438 14.21 -56.73 -27.28
CA PRO A 438 15.33 -57.58 -26.84
C PRO A 438 16.15 -57.01 -25.67
N ARG A 439 16.72 -57.96 -24.93
CA ARG A 439 17.54 -57.90 -23.73
C ARG A 439 18.80 -58.74 -24.05
N GLU A 440 19.99 -58.22 -23.80
CA GLU A 440 21.31 -58.91 -23.73
C GLU A 440 22.20 -57.96 -22.89
N GLU A 441 22.72 -58.27 -21.67
CA GLU A 441 23.75 -59.27 -21.25
C GLU A 441 25.04 -59.16 -22.09
N LEU A 442 26.30 -59.16 -21.61
CA LEU A 442 26.98 -59.46 -20.34
C LEU A 442 28.48 -59.06 -20.52
N ALA A 443 29.22 -58.79 -19.42
CA ALA A 443 30.67 -59.01 -19.17
C ALA A 443 31.24 -57.90 -18.24
N GLU A 444 31.47 -58.16 -16.95
CA GLU A 444 32.66 -58.78 -16.33
C GLU A 444 34.01 -58.07 -16.62
N THR A 445 34.58 -57.44 -15.58
CA THR A 445 35.96 -57.70 -15.14
C THR A 445 36.20 -57.15 -13.73
N LEU A 446 36.55 -58.05 -12.81
CA LEU A 446 37.24 -57.76 -11.57
C LEU A 446 38.65 -57.24 -11.87
N ASN A 447 39.18 -56.34 -11.03
CA ASN A 447 40.42 -56.64 -10.33
C ASN A 447 40.66 -55.79 -9.09
N THR A 448 41.08 -56.52 -8.07
CA THR A 448 41.52 -56.17 -6.72
C THR A 448 42.97 -55.68 -6.75
N GLU A 449 43.34 -54.69 -5.92
CA GLU A 449 44.63 -54.72 -5.23
C GLU A 449 44.63 -53.88 -3.95
N GLN A 450 45.16 -54.48 -2.90
CA GLN A 450 45.23 -54.00 -1.51
C GLN A 450 46.60 -53.34 -1.24
N ALA A 451 46.59 -52.29 -0.40
CA ALA A 451 47.54 -51.99 0.70
C ALA A 451 49.03 -51.72 0.35
N PRO A 452 49.86 -51.06 1.21
CA PRO A 452 49.75 -51.00 2.67
C PRO A 452 50.12 -49.69 3.41
N ILE A 453 49.88 -49.80 4.71
CA ILE A 453 50.14 -48.96 5.89
C ILE A 453 51.62 -48.51 6.03
N GLN A 454 51.85 -47.29 6.53
CA GLN A 454 52.86 -47.03 7.56
C GLN A 454 52.36 -46.03 8.62
N GLN A 455 52.38 -46.49 9.87
CA GLN A 455 52.33 -45.73 11.12
C GLN A 455 53.73 -45.21 11.47
N GLN A 456 53.78 -44.07 12.17
CA GLN A 456 54.67 -43.70 13.30
C GLN A 456 54.61 -42.17 13.46
N ASN A 457 54.71 -41.52 14.62
CA ASN A 457 54.50 -41.82 16.04
C ASN A 457 54.74 -40.47 16.76
N SER A 458 54.16 -40.27 17.95
CA SER A 458 54.63 -39.39 19.06
C SER A 458 54.81 -37.88 18.79
N SER A 459 54.16 -36.96 19.53
CA SER A 459 54.43 -36.72 20.96
C SER A 459 53.31 -35.92 21.65
N GLN A 460 53.01 -36.30 22.90
CA GLN A 460 52.22 -35.55 23.89
C GLN A 460 53.10 -34.44 24.57
N PRO A 461 52.76 -33.91 25.77
CA PRO A 461 51.78 -32.86 26.05
C PRO A 461 52.42 -31.65 26.77
N ILE A 462 51.74 -30.51 26.85
CA ILE A 462 51.99 -29.52 27.89
C ILE A 462 50.68 -29.23 28.61
N GLN A 463 50.56 -29.76 29.82
CA GLN A 463 49.79 -29.15 30.88
C GLN A 463 50.61 -27.97 31.41
N ASP A 464 49.99 -26.81 31.59
CA ASP A 464 50.23 -26.11 32.83
C ASP A 464 49.04 -25.25 33.27
N ASN A 465 48.94 -25.19 34.59
CA ASN A 465 47.86 -24.69 35.40
C ASN A 465 47.63 -23.18 35.22
N GLN A 466 46.38 -22.72 35.35
CA GLN A 466 46.04 -21.93 36.54
C GLN A 466 44.52 -21.77 36.75
N ARG A 467 44.20 -22.07 38.00
CA ARG A 467 42.92 -22.09 38.69
C ARG A 467 42.76 -20.72 39.35
N VAL A 468 41.74 -19.94 38.97
CA VAL A 468 41.22 -18.86 39.82
C VAL A 468 39.71 -18.98 39.86
N GLN A 469 39.21 -19.42 41.00
CA GLN A 469 37.80 -19.42 41.36
C GLN A 469 37.39 -18.06 41.96
N PRO A 470 36.07 -17.79 42.08
CA PRO A 470 35.50 -16.45 42.06
C PRO A 470 35.40 -15.82 43.45
N THR A 471 35.63 -14.50 43.53
CA THR A 471 35.32 -13.71 44.73
C THR A 471 33.84 -13.34 44.74
N ARG A 472 33.09 -14.16 45.49
CA ARG A 472 31.78 -13.85 46.06
C ARG A 472 31.98 -12.78 47.14
N ARG A 473 31.38 -11.59 46.97
CA ARG A 473 31.10 -10.66 48.08
C ARG A 473 29.61 -10.70 48.38
N THR A 474 29.28 -11.30 49.51
CA THR A 474 27.98 -11.19 50.17
C THR A 474 27.81 -9.83 50.84
N PRO A 475 26.55 -9.41 51.07
CA PRO A 475 26.17 -8.13 51.63
C PRO A 475 26.09 -8.20 53.16
N THR A 476 26.26 -7.05 53.83
CA THR A 476 26.07 -6.93 55.27
C THR A 476 25.37 -5.63 55.61
N GLU A 477 24.17 -5.80 56.20
CA GLU A 477 23.53 -4.98 57.25
C GLU A 477 23.13 -3.52 56.89
N SER A 478 22.04 -2.93 57.37
CA SER A 478 21.28 -3.12 58.60
C SER A 478 19.91 -2.42 58.50
N SER A 479 18.87 -3.12 58.95
CA SER A 479 17.78 -2.71 59.86
C SER A 479 17.39 -1.23 60.00
N ALA A 480 16.10 -0.91 59.78
CA ALA A 480 15.12 -0.69 60.86
C ALA A 480 13.68 -0.45 60.32
N PRO A 481 12.63 -0.81 61.09
CA PRO A 481 11.23 -0.88 60.66
C PRO A 481 10.41 0.35 61.13
N ILE A 482 9.06 0.26 61.08
CA ILE A 482 7.98 1.20 61.54
C ILE A 482 7.26 1.80 60.30
N ASN A 483 5.93 1.77 60.08
CA ASN A 483 4.76 1.59 60.93
C ASN A 483 3.55 1.06 60.13
N GLN A 484 2.75 0.20 60.76
CA GLN A 484 1.35 -0.05 60.39
C GLN A 484 0.47 1.10 60.91
N ARG A 485 -0.58 1.46 60.15
CA ARG A 485 -1.86 2.14 60.50
C ARG A 485 -2.35 2.83 59.21
N GLY A 486 -3.59 2.80 58.76
CA GLY A 486 -4.84 2.28 59.25
C GLY A 486 -5.91 2.74 58.24
N ARG A 487 -6.93 1.92 57.99
CA ARG A 487 -8.20 2.36 57.35
C ARG A 487 -8.88 3.40 58.27
N PRO A 488 -9.69 4.31 57.72
CA PRO A 488 -11.14 4.06 57.76
C PRO A 488 -11.97 4.61 56.57
N ALA A 489 -13.20 4.07 56.50
CA ALA A 489 -14.50 4.67 56.10
C ALA A 489 -14.63 5.35 54.72
N GLN A 490 -15.52 4.89 53.82
CA GLN A 490 -17.00 5.09 53.79
C GLN A 490 -17.46 6.54 53.59
N LEU A 491 -18.57 6.68 52.85
CA LEU A 491 -19.32 7.86 52.34
C LEU A 491 -18.99 8.21 50.87
N ASN A 492 -19.93 8.53 49.98
CA ASN A 492 -21.40 8.51 49.99
C ASN A 492 -21.87 8.58 48.51
N LYS A 493 -22.93 7.86 48.16
CA LYS A 493 -23.78 8.19 47.00
C LYS A 493 -24.56 9.48 47.29
N PRO A 494 -25.02 10.18 46.24
CA PRO A 494 -26.43 10.52 46.26
C PRO A 494 -27.16 10.16 44.96
N ALA A 495 -28.45 9.93 45.17
CA ALA A 495 -29.49 9.67 44.21
C ALA A 495 -29.93 10.95 43.48
N GLN A 496 -30.35 10.76 42.22
CA GLN A 496 -31.64 11.17 41.66
C GLN A 496 -32.18 12.57 42.03
N SER A 497 -32.41 13.37 40.98
CA SER A 497 -33.61 14.19 40.90
C SER A 497 -34.10 14.25 39.46
N ASP A 498 -35.36 13.83 39.29
CA ASP A 498 -36.23 14.06 38.16
C ASP A 498 -36.30 15.54 37.77
N GLN A 499 -36.34 15.85 36.46
CA GLN A 499 -37.28 16.83 35.91
C GLN A 499 -37.71 16.44 34.50
N ASN A 500 -38.98 16.02 34.41
CA ASN A 500 -39.82 16.02 33.22
C ASN A 500 -40.04 17.46 32.74
N ILE A 501 -39.83 17.75 31.44
CA ILE A 501 -40.75 18.62 30.66
C ILE A 501 -40.86 18.07 29.23
N ALA A 502 -42.11 17.87 28.83
CA ALA A 502 -42.59 17.32 27.57
C ALA A 502 -42.67 18.35 26.43
N ARG A 503 -42.57 17.87 25.18
CA ARG A 503 -43.47 18.11 24.00
C ARG A 503 -42.76 17.59 22.74
N ARG A 504 -43.17 16.45 22.18
CA ARG A 504 -44.22 16.24 21.15
C ARG A 504 -43.87 16.76 19.75
N LEU A 505 -43.57 15.85 18.81
CA LEU A 505 -44.31 15.56 17.55
C LEU A 505 -43.54 14.48 16.75
N ILE A 506 -44.02 13.22 16.73
CA ILE A 506 -44.67 12.50 15.59
C ILE A 506 -43.75 12.41 14.35
N GLY A 507 -43.41 11.27 13.73
CA GLY A 507 -43.82 9.86 13.84
C GLY A 507 -43.38 9.09 12.57
N PHE A 508 -43.57 7.75 12.59
CA PHE A 508 -43.34 6.73 11.53
C PHE A 508 -41.87 6.27 11.31
N PHE A 509 -41.47 5.00 11.41
CA PHE A 509 -42.11 3.72 11.08
C PHE A 509 -41.87 2.61 12.13
N ARG A 510 -42.73 1.59 12.05
CA ARG A 510 -42.92 0.45 12.95
C ARG A 510 -42.37 -0.84 12.32
N ASP A 511 -41.93 -1.74 13.20
CA ASP A 511 -41.95 -3.22 13.15
C ASP A 511 -41.33 -3.96 11.95
N PHE A 512 -40.26 -4.72 12.22
CA PHE A 512 -40.21 -6.17 11.98
C PHE A 512 -39.10 -6.80 12.85
N SER A 513 -39.51 -7.54 13.87
CA SER A 513 -38.72 -8.59 14.51
C SER A 513 -39.50 -9.90 14.42
N ASP A 514 -38.75 -11.00 14.48
CA ASP A 514 -39.16 -12.39 14.67
C ASP A 514 -39.29 -13.22 13.38
N TYR A 515 -38.22 -13.96 13.07
CA TYR A 515 -38.37 -15.35 12.62
C TYR A 515 -37.19 -16.21 13.09
N ASN A 516 -37.54 -17.20 13.92
CA ASN A 516 -36.73 -18.31 14.39
C ASN A 516 -37.36 -19.58 13.78
N PRO A 517 -36.59 -20.53 13.24
CA PRO A 517 -37.07 -21.89 13.21
C PRO A 517 -36.03 -22.87 13.73
N SER A 518 -36.46 -23.65 14.73
CA SER A 518 -35.80 -24.88 15.16
C SER A 518 -36.63 -26.10 14.74
N SER A 519 -35.93 -27.11 14.24
CA SER A 519 -36.20 -28.55 14.39
C SER A 519 -37.17 -29.29 13.45
N MET A 520 -36.77 -30.55 13.21
CA MET A 520 -37.50 -31.72 12.69
C MET A 520 -37.50 -31.95 11.17
N SER A 521 -36.55 -32.78 10.71
CA SER A 521 -36.84 -33.99 9.91
C SER A 521 -35.53 -34.68 9.53
N ARG A 522 -35.18 -35.76 10.25
CA ARG A 522 -34.25 -36.80 9.79
C ARG A 522 -35.03 -37.75 8.89
N CYS A 523 -34.54 -37.99 7.68
CA CYS A 523 -34.74 -39.25 6.95
C CYS A 523 -33.43 -39.58 6.23
N GLU A 524 -32.73 -40.60 6.73
CA GLU A 524 -31.78 -41.42 5.97
C GLU A 524 -32.59 -42.52 5.25
N GLY A 525 -32.16 -42.93 4.06
CA GLY A 525 -32.66 -44.15 3.41
C GLY A 525 -32.53 -44.17 1.89
N ASP A 526 -31.40 -44.70 1.43
CA ASP A 526 -31.20 -45.57 0.26
C ASP A 526 -31.48 -45.11 -1.20
N LEU A 527 -30.37 -45.15 -1.97
CA LEU A 527 -30.21 -45.42 -3.41
C LEU A 527 -30.92 -46.72 -3.90
N PRO A 528 -30.92 -47.12 -5.20
CA PRO A 528 -30.72 -46.41 -6.49
C PRO A 528 -31.67 -46.86 -7.66
N ARG A 529 -31.46 -46.30 -8.87
CA ARG A 529 -31.81 -46.82 -10.24
C ARG A 529 -33.33 -46.84 -10.56
N THR A 530 -33.85 -46.56 -11.76
CA THR A 530 -33.41 -46.71 -13.16
C THR A 530 -34.46 -46.03 -14.08
N LEU A 531 -34.06 -45.66 -15.30
CA LEU A 531 -34.87 -45.62 -16.55
C LEU A 531 -36.17 -44.79 -16.60
N MET A 532 -36.13 -43.59 -17.19
CA MET A 532 -36.51 -43.31 -18.59
C MET A 532 -36.25 -41.84 -18.92
#